data_AF-A0A0L7R941-F1
#
_entry.id   AF-A0A0L7R941-F1
#
_cell.length_a   1.000
_cell.length_b   1.000
_cell.length_c   1.000
_cell.angle_alpha   90.00
_cell.angle_beta   90.00
_cell.angle_gamma   90.00
#
_symmetry.space_group_name_H-M   'P 1'
#
loop_
_entity.id
_entity.type
_entity.pdbx_description
1 polymer ?
#
loop_
_entity_poly.entity_id
_entity_poly.type
_entity_poly.pdbx_seq_one_letter_code
_entity_poly.pdbx_strand_id
1 'polypeptide(L)' 'MYITERSWPPRSPDPSPLDRFLWGTLKNKVHREPPTTVADMQERIREACATLASGTIRDLVQVKLSLISR' A
#
# COMPACT_ATOMS: atom_id res chain seq x y z
N MET A 1 1.63 22.02 26.80
CA MET A 1 1.25 22.46 25.45
C MET A 1 1.26 21.22 24.57
N TYR A 2 0.08 20.71 24.20
CA TYR A 2 -0.09 19.45 23.49
C TYR A 2 0.33 19.60 22.03
N ILE A 3 1.43 18.97 21.63
CA ILE A 3 1.68 18.67 20.22
C ILE A 3 1.08 17.29 19.96
N THR A 4 -0.22 17.28 19.69
CA THR A 4 -0.88 16.19 18.97
C THR A 4 -0.61 16.35 17.48
N GLU A 5 -0.54 15.23 16.77
CA GLU A 5 -0.32 15.08 15.31
C GLU A 5 1.12 14.88 14.85
N ARG A 6 1.63 13.65 15.07
CA ARG A 6 2.20 12.74 14.05
C ARG A 6 3.01 13.38 12.89
N SER A 7 3.89 14.33 13.17
CA SER A 7 4.88 14.82 12.20
C SER A 7 6.07 13.85 12.20
N TRP A 8 6.24 13.08 11.12
CA TRP A 8 7.42 12.23 10.93
C TRP A 8 8.69 13.10 10.80
N PRO A 9 9.83 12.74 11.43
CA PRO A 9 11.04 13.54 11.38
C PRO A 9 11.70 13.45 9.98
N PRO A 10 12.48 14.47 9.59
CA PRO A 10 13.24 14.45 8.34
C PRO A 10 14.25 13.29 8.39
N ARG A 11 14.11 12.33 7.46
CA ARG A 11 14.78 11.01 7.42
C ARG A 11 14.09 9.90 8.22
N SER A 12 12.77 9.75 8.09
CA SER A 12 12.10 8.49 8.45
C SER A 12 12.85 7.30 7.84
N PRO A 13 13.16 6.25 8.63
CA PRO A 13 13.73 5.01 8.12
C PRO A 13 12.85 4.45 7.01
N ASP A 14 13.47 3.68 6.10
CA ASP A 14 12.81 3.11 4.94
C ASP A 14 11.37 2.65 5.23
N PRO A 15 10.42 2.88 4.31
CA PRO A 15 9.05 2.44 4.46
C PRO A 15 9.05 0.97 4.87
N SER A 16 8.17 0.61 5.81
CA SER A 16 8.12 -0.74 6.35
C SER A 16 8.05 -1.73 5.19
N PRO A 17 8.61 -2.94 5.32
CA PRO A 17 8.53 -3.93 4.25
C PRO A 17 7.09 -4.19 3.76
N LEU A 18 6.08 -3.90 4.59
CA LEU A 18 4.67 -3.93 4.23
C LEU A 18 4.27 -2.72 3.39
N ASP A 19 4.65 -1.51 3.79
CA ASP A 19 4.37 -0.28 3.02
C ASP A 19 5.03 -0.33 1.63
N ARG A 20 6.25 -0.85 1.55
CA ARG A 20 6.99 -1.04 0.29
C ARG A 20 6.30 -2.03 -0.63
N PHE A 21 5.81 -3.13 -0.06
CA PHE A 21 5.06 -4.16 -0.79
C PHE A 21 3.69 -3.63 -1.25
N LEU A 22 2.96 -2.95 -0.36
CA LEU A 22 1.65 -2.40 -0.63
C LEU A 22 1.73 -1.33 -1.72
N TRP A 23 2.69 -0.42 -1.60
CA TRP A 23 2.94 0.62 -2.60
C TRP A 23 3.32 0.03 -3.96
N GLY A 24 4.21 -0.97 -4.01
CA GLY A 24 4.54 -1.67 -5.25
C GLY A 24 3.33 -2.32 -5.90
N THR A 25 2.46 -2.95 -5.10
CA THR A 25 1.25 -3.62 -5.59
C THR A 25 0.22 -2.62 -6.11
N LEU A 26 -0.02 -1.53 -5.38
CA LEU A 26 -0.93 -0.46 -5.79
C LEU A 26 -0.44 0.20 -7.07
N LYS A 27 0.85 0.53 -7.16
CA LYS A 27 1.44 1.14 -8.36
C LYS A 27 1.22 0.26 -9.59
N ASN A 28 1.50 -1.04 -9.47
CA ASN A 28 1.31 -2.01 -10.56
C ASN A 28 -0.15 -2.15 -10.99
N LYS A 29 -1.11 -2.09 -10.05
CA LYS A 29 -2.55 -2.16 -10.37
C LYS A 29 -3.05 -0.89 -11.06
N VAL A 30 -2.72 0.28 -10.50
CA VAL A 30 -3.23 1.57 -11.01
C VAL A 30 -2.63 1.91 -12.38
N HIS A 31 -1.36 1.57 -12.61
CA HIS A 31 -0.64 1.86 -13.85
C HIS A 31 -0.60 0.68 -14.83
N ARG A 32 -1.37 -0.38 -14.60
CA ARG A 32 -1.45 -1.52 -15.54
C ARG A 32 -1.87 -1.06 -16.93
N GLU A 33 -2.76 -0.07 -16.98
CA GLU A 33 -3.21 0.59 -18.20
C GLU A 33 -2.94 2.09 -18.07
N PRO A 34 -2.65 2.81 -19.17
CA PRO A 34 -2.48 4.26 -19.13
C PRO A 34 -3.81 4.92 -18.73
N PRO A 35 -3.85 5.71 -17.65
CA PRO A 35 -5.07 6.42 -17.27
C PRO A 35 -5.32 7.56 -18.24
N THR A 36 -6.56 7.70 -18.70
CA THR A 36 -6.96 8.74 -19.66
C THR A 36 -7.39 10.02 -18.96
N THR A 37 -7.82 9.94 -17.70
CA THR A 37 -8.29 11.09 -16.91
C THR A 37 -7.96 10.96 -15.43
N VAL A 38 -8.00 12.08 -14.69
CA VAL A 38 -7.84 12.08 -13.23
C VAL A 38 -8.91 11.25 -12.52
N ALA A 39 -10.15 11.28 -13.03
CA ALA A 39 -11.26 10.51 -12.46
C ALA A 39 -11.05 9.00 -12.59
N ASP A 40 -10.59 8.54 -13.76
CA ASP A 40 -10.21 7.15 -14.01
C ASP A 40 -9.07 6.71 -13.08
N MET A 41 -8.07 7.57 -12.89
CA MET A 41 -6.96 7.31 -11.96
C MET A 41 -7.44 7.17 -10.50
N GLN A 42 -8.37 8.03 -10.07
CA GLN A 42 -8.98 7.95 -8.74
C GLN A 42 -9.79 6.66 -8.56
N GLU A 43 -10.55 6.26 -9.57
CA GLU A 43 -11.38 5.06 -9.50
C GLU A 43 -10.53 3.80 -9.42
N ARG A 44 -9.47 3.71 -10.23
CA ARG A 44 -8.51 2.60 -10.17
C ARG A 44 -7.81 2.49 -8.82
N ILE A 45 -7.52 3.62 -8.16
CA ILE A 45 -6.98 3.61 -6.79
C ILE A 45 -8.01 3.01 -5.83
N ARG A 46 -9.29 3.41 -5.92
CA ARG A 46 -10.36 2.85 -5.08
C ARG A 46 -10.53 1.35 -5.31
N GLU A 47 -10.60 0.91 -6.56
CA GLU A 47 -10.70 -0.50 -6.94
C GLU A 47 -9.50 -1.32 -6.48
N ALA A 48 -8.28 -0.80 -6.66
CA ALA A 48 -7.06 -1.45 -6.21
C ALA A 48 -7.06 -1.63 -4.68
N CYS A 49 -7.44 -0.58 -3.93
CA CYS A 49 -7.60 -0.63 -2.48
C CYS A 49 -8.70 -1.60 -2.04
N ALA A 50 -9.88 -1.58 -2.67
CA ALA A 50 -10.99 -2.48 -2.37
C ALA A 50 -10.60 -3.95 -2.59
N THR A 51 -9.87 -4.24 -3.67
CA THR A 51 -9.37 -5.58 -3.95
C THR A 51 -8.35 -6.04 -2.91
N LEU A 52 -7.50 -5.14 -2.40
CA LEU A 52 -6.49 -5.47 -1.40
C LEU A 52 -7.09 -5.65 0.00
N ALA A 53 -8.12 -4.87 0.34
CA ALA A 53 -8.78 -4.89 1.64
C ALA A 53 -9.59 -6.17 1.89
N SER A 54 -10.14 -6.79 0.85
CA SER A 54 -11.12 -7.88 1.01
C SER A 54 -10.53 -9.25 1.41
N GLY A 55 -9.21 -9.42 1.41
CA GLY A 55 -8.58 -10.67 1.89
C GLY A 55 -7.08 -10.76 1.69
N THR A 56 -6.55 -10.02 0.72
CA THR A 56 -5.15 -10.14 0.30
C THR A 56 -4.16 -9.65 1.36
N ILE A 57 -4.45 -8.60 2.13
CA ILE A 57 -3.51 -8.12 3.17
C ILE A 57 -3.30 -9.17 4.26
N ARG A 58 -4.36 -9.87 4.69
CA ARG A 58 -4.26 -10.94 5.70
C ARG A 58 -3.46 -12.12 5.17
N ASP A 59 -3.72 -12.53 3.93
CA ASP A 59 -3.02 -13.66 3.29
C ASP A 59 -1.54 -13.34 3.01
N LEU A 60 -1.22 -12.11 2.63
CA LEU A 60 0.15 -11.65 2.41
C LEU A 60 0.96 -11.59 3.69
N VAL A 61 0.36 -11.12 4.79
CA VAL A 61 0.98 -11.18 6.11
C VAL A 61 1.25 -12.63 6.49
N GLN A 62 0.30 -13.54 6.24
CA GLN A 62 0.44 -14.95 6.57
C GLN A 62 1.48 -15.69 5.71
N VAL A 63 1.56 -15.39 4.41
CA VAL A 63 2.59 -15.94 3.50
C VAL A 63 3.97 -15.38 3.83
N LYS A 64 4.10 -14.10 4.18
CA LYS A 64 5.40 -13.58 4.65
C LYS A 64 5.82 -14.21 5.97
N LEU A 65 4.90 -14.38 6.93
CA LEU A 65 5.20 -15.01 8.21
C LEU A 65 5.65 -16.47 8.04
N SER A 66 5.04 -17.23 7.12
CA SER A 66 5.45 -18.60 6.83
C SER A 66 6.78 -18.72 6.09
N LEU A 67 7.16 -17.71 5.30
CA LEU A 67 8.46 -17.61 4.64
C LEU A 67 9.57 -17.14 5.58
N ILE A 68 9.26 -16.36 6.62
CA ILE A 68 10.23 -15.89 7.62
C ILE A 68 10.49 -16.97 8.69
N SER A 69 9.55 -17.90 8.88
CA SER A 69 9.64 -18.99 9.86
C SER A 69 10.27 -20.28 9.30
N ARG A 70 10.89 -20.25 8.11
CA ARG A 70 11.60 -21.37 7.48
C ARG A 70 13.08 -21.07 7.32
#